data_AF-A0A7G8GJ03-F1
#
_entry.id   AF-A0A7G8GJ03-F1
#
_cell.length_a   1.000
_cell.length_b   1.000
_cell.length_c   1.000
_cell.angle_alpha   90.00
_cell.angle_beta   90.00
_cell.angle_gamma   90.00
#
_symmetry.space_group_name_H-M   'P 1'
#
loop_
_entity.id
_entity.type
_entity.pdbx_description
1 polymer ?
#
loop_
_entity_poly.entity_id
_entity_poly.type
_entity_poly.pdbx_seq_one_letter_code
_entity_poly.pdbx_strand_id
1 'polypeptide(L)'
;MLLAATPAIPPLVCTIEAVQSRWSPGPIPGMRVVQGQTFEVHREGAVHVSPRYVIDSRLSVLADDLLAPDGVVAEDGTVSYRWSFQALIGPVATAVNQQPRDAKAVVEGDLSIGSDLRFSLRNRSTLVAIGQHTPFTRLDETASGRCLDRS
;
A
#
# COMPACT_ATOMS: atom_id res chain seq x y z
N MET A 1 37.43 -8.90 22.70
CA MET A 1 36.53 -7.74 22.48
C MET A 1 35.14 -8.30 22.26
N LEU A 2 34.21 -8.12 23.20
CA LEU A 2 32.79 -8.37 22.95
C LEU A 2 32.24 -7.14 22.21
N LEU A 3 31.80 -7.32 20.97
CA LEU A 3 30.97 -6.34 20.27
C LEU A 3 29.62 -6.31 20.98
N ALA A 4 29.33 -5.23 21.71
CA ALA A 4 28.01 -5.00 22.23
C ALA A 4 27.05 -4.82 21.05
N ALA A 5 26.09 -5.73 20.91
CA ALA A 5 24.98 -5.54 19.99
C ALA A 5 24.18 -4.32 20.49
N THR A 6 24.07 -3.29 19.66
CA THR A 6 23.11 -2.21 19.88
C THR A 6 21.70 -2.83 20.01
N PRO A 7 20.90 -2.45 21.02
CA PRO A 7 19.55 -2.97 21.14
C PRO A 7 18.76 -2.57 19.89
N ALA A 8 18.26 -3.56 19.17
CA ALA A 8 17.43 -3.34 17.98
C ALA A 8 16.16 -2.58 18.40
N ILE A 9 15.83 -1.51 17.67
CA ILE A 9 14.60 -0.76 17.92
C ILE A 9 13.44 -1.66 17.48
N PRO A 10 12.50 -2.01 18.38
CA PRO A 10 11.37 -2.84 17.99
C PRO A 10 10.50 -2.15 16.92
N PRO A 11 9.91 -2.93 15.99
CA PRO A 11 9.02 -2.38 15.00
C PRO A 11 7.72 -1.90 15.63
N LEU A 12 7.12 -0.90 14.99
CA LEU A 12 5.73 -0.53 15.29
C LEU A 12 4.81 -1.56 14.65
N VAL A 13 3.86 -2.09 15.42
CA VAL A 13 2.79 -2.95 14.90
C VAL A 13 1.53 -2.11 14.74
N CYS A 14 1.10 -1.90 13.50
CA CYS A 14 -0.03 -1.04 13.16
C CYS A 14 -1.23 -1.87 12.72
N THR A 15 -2.41 -1.55 13.27
CA THR A 15 -3.67 -2.24 12.96
C THR A 15 -4.64 -1.30 12.26
N ILE A 16 -5.14 -1.70 11.10
CA ILE A 16 -6.17 -0.96 10.37
C ILE A 16 -7.52 -1.10 11.08
N GLU A 17 -7.99 0.00 11.68
CA GLU A 17 -9.24 0.06 12.45
C GLU A 17 -10.43 0.48 11.58
N ALA A 18 -10.23 1.46 10.70
CA ALA A 18 -11.27 1.99 9.82
C ALA A 18 -10.79 2.08 8.37
N VAL A 19 -11.68 1.77 7.43
CA VAL A 19 -11.42 1.84 5.98
C VAL A 19 -12.62 2.45 5.28
N GLN A 20 -12.35 3.34 4.32
CA GLN A 20 -13.32 3.85 3.37
C GLN A 20 -12.82 3.56 1.95
N SER A 21 -13.65 2.87 1.16
CA SER A 21 -13.31 2.47 -0.21
C SER A 21 -14.30 3.10 -1.18
N ARG A 22 -13.79 3.82 -2.18
CA ARG A 22 -14.59 4.42 -3.26
C ARG A 22 -14.19 3.84 -4.61
N TRP A 23 -15.11 3.07 -5.19
CA TRP A 23 -15.00 2.54 -6.54
C TRP A 23 -15.60 3.51 -7.56
N SER A 24 -15.00 3.58 -8.75
CA SER A 24 -15.59 4.33 -9.87
C SER A 24 -15.04 3.84 -11.22
N PRO A 25 -15.87 3.30 -12.13
CA PRO A 25 -17.30 3.02 -11.99
C PRO A 25 -17.62 1.68 -11.29
N GLY A 26 -16.63 0.82 -11.04
CA GLY A 26 -16.87 -0.52 -10.47
C GLY A 26 -15.61 -1.20 -9.91
N PRO A 27 -15.71 -2.43 -9.41
CA PRO A 27 -14.57 -3.11 -8.78
C PRO A 27 -13.44 -3.47 -9.77
N ILE A 28 -12.20 -3.50 -9.27
CA ILE A 28 -11.03 -4.05 -9.98
C ILE A 28 -10.89 -5.53 -9.61
N PRO A 29 -10.85 -6.46 -10.59
CA PRO A 29 -10.63 -7.87 -10.31
C PRO A 29 -9.33 -8.13 -9.53
N GLY A 30 -9.40 -8.94 -8.47
CA GLY A 30 -8.24 -9.33 -7.66
C GLY A 30 -7.86 -8.36 -6.53
N MET A 31 -8.50 -7.20 -6.45
CA MET A 31 -8.31 -6.21 -5.40
C MET A 31 -9.24 -6.47 -4.21
N ARG A 32 -8.73 -6.36 -2.99
CA ARG A 32 -9.50 -6.56 -1.74
C ARG A 32 -9.40 -5.32 -0.86
N VAL A 33 -10.46 -5.09 -0.07
CA VAL A 33 -10.50 -4.06 0.97
C VAL A 33 -9.67 -4.52 2.18
N VAL A 34 -8.93 -3.59 2.78
CA VAL A 34 -7.85 -3.87 3.75
C VAL A 34 -8.24 -3.86 5.23
N GLN A 35 -9.54 -3.87 5.53
CA GLN A 35 -10.01 -3.74 6.91
C GLN A 35 -9.52 -4.89 7.81
N GLY A 36 -8.99 -4.55 8.99
CA GLY A 36 -8.51 -5.52 9.97
C GLY A 36 -7.14 -6.12 9.68
N GLN A 37 -6.45 -5.68 8.62
CA GLN A 37 -5.06 -6.06 8.37
C GLN A 37 -4.10 -5.35 9.34
N THR A 38 -2.98 -6.01 9.63
CA THR A 38 -1.88 -5.46 10.41
C THR A 38 -0.62 -5.36 9.55
N PHE A 39 0.20 -4.37 9.81
CA PHE A 39 1.51 -4.20 9.19
C PHE A 39 2.55 -3.73 10.21
N GLU A 40 3.81 -4.03 9.94
CA GLU A 40 4.95 -3.67 10.78
C GLU A 40 5.75 -2.54 10.14
N VAL A 41 6.20 -1.58 10.93
CA VAL A 41 7.07 -0.49 10.49
C VAL A 41 8.38 -0.54 11.25
N HIS A 42 9.45 -0.83 10.50
CA HIS A 42 10.82 -0.83 10.98
C HIS A 42 11.43 0.54 10.74
N ARG A 43 11.93 1.15 11.82
CA ARG A 43 12.46 2.52 11.83
C ARG A 43 13.99 2.56 11.98
N GLU A 44 14.65 1.41 11.98
CA GLU A 44 16.09 1.30 12.10
C GLU A 44 16.75 1.54 10.74
N GLY A 45 17.50 2.64 10.61
CA GLY A 45 18.09 3.03 9.32
C GLY A 45 17.05 3.59 8.35
N ALA A 46 16.88 2.97 7.18
CA ALA A 46 15.83 3.33 6.24
C ALA A 46 14.48 2.76 6.70
N VAL A 47 13.40 3.51 6.52
CA VAL A 47 12.07 3.02 6.92
C VAL A 47 11.65 1.86 6.02
N HIS A 48 11.31 0.74 6.64
CA HIS A 48 10.80 -0.44 5.95
C HIS A 48 9.43 -0.83 6.51
N VAL A 49 8.52 -1.23 5.64
CA VAL A 49 7.18 -1.68 6.04
C VAL A 49 6.96 -3.12 5.58
N SER A 50 6.31 -3.91 6.41
CA SER A 50 5.94 -5.30 6.13
C SER A 50 4.43 -5.51 6.33
N PRO A 51 3.65 -5.87 5.29
CA PRO A 51 4.09 -6.09 3.92
C PRO A 51 4.55 -4.79 3.22
N ARG A 52 5.41 -4.93 2.20
CA ARG A 52 6.09 -3.83 1.49
C ARG A 52 5.16 -2.73 0.96
N TYR A 53 3.94 -3.09 0.55
CA TYR A 53 2.98 -2.13 0.00
C TYR A 53 1.87 -1.76 1.00
N VAL A 54 2.04 -2.12 2.28
CA VAL A 54 1.12 -1.95 3.42
C VAL A 54 -0.20 -2.73 3.26
N ILE A 55 -0.71 -2.79 2.04
CA ILE A 55 -1.90 -3.48 1.59
C ILE A 55 -1.49 -4.79 0.95
N ASP A 56 -1.92 -5.89 1.56
CA ASP A 56 -1.78 -7.19 0.93
C ASP A 56 -2.97 -7.45 0.00
N SER A 57 -2.69 -7.57 -1.29
CA SER A 57 -3.67 -7.91 -2.33
C SER A 57 -3.03 -8.90 -3.30
N ARG A 58 -3.83 -9.63 -4.09
CA ARG A 58 -3.25 -10.56 -5.09
C ARG A 58 -2.34 -9.87 -6.12
N LEU A 59 -2.47 -8.56 -6.27
CA LEU A 59 -1.65 -7.76 -7.18
C LEU A 59 -0.25 -7.50 -6.64
N SER A 60 -0.04 -7.52 -5.31
CA SER A 60 1.28 -7.32 -4.71
C SER A 60 2.29 -8.38 -5.15
N VAL A 61 1.82 -9.60 -5.42
CA VAL A 61 2.63 -10.74 -5.90
C VAL A 61 3.13 -10.52 -7.33
N LEU A 62 2.40 -9.72 -8.12
CA LEU A 62 2.72 -9.42 -9.53
C LEU A 62 3.33 -8.02 -9.68
N ALA A 63 3.75 -7.40 -8.58
CA ALA A 63 4.22 -6.04 -8.56
C ALA A 63 5.55 -5.87 -9.31
N ASP A 64 5.53 -4.94 -10.24
CA ASP A 64 6.68 -4.35 -10.91
C ASP A 64 6.79 -2.89 -10.45
N ASP A 65 7.86 -2.55 -9.73
CA ASP A 65 7.99 -1.25 -9.08
C ASP A 65 8.08 -0.13 -10.12
N LEU A 66 7.18 0.85 -10.01
CA LEU A 66 7.31 2.10 -10.75
C LEU A 66 8.24 3.06 -9.98
N LEU A 67 8.18 3.00 -8.65
CA LEU A 67 9.10 3.66 -7.74
C LEU A 67 9.42 2.68 -6.61
N ALA A 68 10.70 2.60 -6.27
CA ALA A 68 11.10 1.89 -5.06
C ALA A 68 10.37 2.50 -3.85
N PRO A 69 9.72 1.69 -2.99
CA PRO A 69 9.11 2.20 -1.78
C PRO A 69 10.13 2.90 -0.91
N ASP A 70 9.73 4.06 -0.39
CA ASP A 70 10.60 4.98 0.32
C ASP A 70 9.89 5.48 1.56
N GLY A 71 10.66 5.66 2.64
CA GLY A 71 10.11 6.21 3.86
C GLY A 71 11.16 6.88 4.73
N VAL A 72 10.67 7.81 5.52
CA VAL A 72 11.48 8.69 6.35
C VAL A 72 10.86 8.86 7.73
N VAL A 73 11.71 9.06 8.72
CA VAL A 73 11.33 9.47 10.08
C VAL A 73 11.76 10.93 10.25
N ALA A 74 10.81 11.81 10.52
CA ALA A 74 11.09 13.21 10.83
C ALA A 74 11.64 13.37 12.26
N GLU A 75 12.22 14.54 12.57
CA GLU A 75 12.79 14.83 13.89
C GLU A 75 11.76 14.75 15.03
N ASP A 76 10.49 15.03 14.73
CA ASP A 76 9.38 14.93 15.69
C ASP A 76 8.84 13.50 15.88
N GLY A 77 9.48 12.51 15.24
CA GLY A 77 9.09 11.10 15.29
C GLY A 77 7.99 10.71 14.30
N THR A 78 7.49 11.64 13.48
CA THR A 78 6.52 11.35 12.42
C THR A 78 7.14 10.43 11.37
N VAL A 79 6.46 9.34 11.02
CA VAL A 79 6.89 8.44 9.95
C VAL A 79 6.07 8.72 8.70
N SER A 80 6.73 8.75 7.54
CA SER A 80 6.05 8.72 6.24
C SER A 80 6.62 7.61 5.37
N TYR A 81 5.76 6.97 4.59
CA TYR A 81 6.13 5.88 3.70
C TYR A 81 5.27 5.93 2.43
N ARG A 82 5.89 5.70 1.27
CA ARG A 82 5.23 5.76 -0.03
C ARG A 82 5.63 4.56 -0.88
N TRP A 83 4.72 4.09 -1.72
CA TRP A 83 4.98 3.03 -2.69
C TRP A 83 4.26 3.30 -4.00
N SER A 84 4.79 2.74 -5.09
CA SER A 84 4.12 2.73 -6.38
C SER A 84 4.57 1.52 -7.20
N PHE A 85 3.62 0.74 -7.69
CA PHE A 85 3.89 -0.40 -8.56
C PHE A 85 2.83 -0.53 -9.66
N GLN A 86 3.16 -1.31 -10.67
CA GLN A 86 2.19 -1.80 -11.65
C GLN A 86 2.12 -3.32 -11.59
N ALA A 87 0.96 -3.89 -11.93
CA ALA A 87 0.77 -5.33 -12.01
C ALA A 87 -0.04 -5.68 -13.26
N LEU A 88 0.45 -6.62 -14.06
CA LEU A 88 -0.31 -7.17 -15.19
C LEU A 88 -1.43 -8.06 -14.66
N ILE A 89 -2.68 -7.75 -15.01
CA ILE A 89 -3.86 -8.52 -14.56
C ILE A 89 -4.36 -9.46 -15.66
N GLY A 90 -3.89 -9.27 -16.89
CA GLY A 90 -4.33 -10.02 -18.07
C GLY A 90 -5.59 -9.44 -18.70
N PRO A 91 -6.34 -10.23 -19.49
CA PRO A 91 -7.50 -9.76 -20.23
C PRO A 91 -8.66 -9.37 -19.30
N VAL A 92 -9.16 -8.15 -19.44
CA VAL A 92 -10.36 -7.65 -18.74
C VAL A 92 -11.40 -7.19 -19.75
N ALA A 93 -12.65 -7.65 -19.57
CA ALA A 93 -13.81 -7.12 -20.29
C ALA A 93 -14.40 -5.95 -19.50
N THR A 94 -14.52 -4.79 -20.14
CA THR A 94 -15.00 -3.55 -19.49
C THR A 94 -16.47 -3.26 -19.74
N ALA A 95 -17.11 -4.03 -20.63
CA ALA A 95 -18.54 -3.99 -20.89
C ALA A 95 -19.03 -5.33 -21.45
N VAL A 96 -20.34 -5.58 -21.33
CA VAL A 96 -21.00 -6.71 -21.99
C VAL A 96 -20.84 -6.54 -23.51
N ASN A 97 -20.37 -7.59 -24.19
CA ASN A 97 -20.07 -7.62 -25.64
C ASN A 97 -18.80 -6.87 -26.11
N GLN A 98 -17.91 -6.44 -25.19
CA GLN A 98 -16.57 -5.99 -25.59
C GLN A 98 -15.57 -7.14 -25.54
N GLN A 99 -14.71 -7.22 -26.56
CA GLN A 99 -13.58 -8.15 -26.56
C GLN A 99 -12.66 -7.81 -25.38
N PRO A 100 -12.30 -8.79 -24.53
CA PRO A 100 -11.35 -8.59 -23.44
C PRO A 100 -10.02 -8.05 -23.98
N ARG A 101 -9.41 -7.12 -23.24
CA ARG A 101 -8.11 -6.54 -23.56
C ARG A 101 -7.17 -6.69 -22.39
N ASP A 102 -5.90 -6.90 -22.69
CA ASP A 102 -4.88 -6.92 -21.64
C ASP A 102 -4.87 -5.60 -20.89
N ALA A 103 -4.86 -5.70 -19.57
CA ALA A 103 -4.89 -4.58 -18.67
C ALA A 103 -3.83 -4.71 -17.58
N LYS A 104 -3.45 -3.55 -17.04
CA LYS A 104 -2.60 -3.45 -15.87
C LYS A 104 -3.29 -2.63 -14.78
N ALA A 105 -3.03 -3.00 -13.53
CA ALA A 105 -3.25 -2.12 -12.40
C ALA A 105 -2.02 -1.23 -12.22
N VAL A 106 -2.24 0.03 -11.93
CA VAL A 106 -1.22 0.91 -11.34
C VAL A 106 -1.71 1.26 -9.94
N VAL A 107 -0.87 1.01 -8.95
CA VAL A 107 -1.16 1.18 -7.53
C VAL A 107 -0.15 2.16 -6.94
N GLU A 108 -0.66 3.15 -6.23
CA GLU A 108 0.11 4.18 -5.54
C GLU A 108 -0.43 4.33 -4.14
N GLY A 109 0.43 4.55 -3.16
CA GLY A 109 -0.06 4.90 -1.84
C GLY A 109 0.94 5.62 -0.96
N ASP A 110 0.38 6.11 0.13
CA ASP A 110 1.05 6.90 1.14
C ASP A 110 0.54 6.50 2.53
N LEU A 111 1.47 6.42 3.47
CA LEU A 111 1.24 6.14 4.88
C LEU A 111 1.90 7.27 5.67
N SER A 112 1.18 7.82 6.63
CA SER A 112 1.70 8.75 7.63
C SER A 112 1.34 8.24 9.03
N ILE A 113 2.33 8.21 9.92
CA ILE A 113 2.16 7.85 11.33
C ILE A 113 2.61 9.04 12.16
N GLY A 114 1.69 9.60 12.94
CA GLY A 114 1.99 10.70 13.86
C GLY A 114 2.79 10.22 15.07
N SER A 115 3.37 11.17 15.80
CA SER A 115 4.06 10.92 17.06
C SER A 115 3.13 10.37 18.16
N ASP A 116 1.81 10.53 18.01
CA ASP A 116 0.78 9.91 18.86
C ASP A 116 0.46 8.45 18.48
N LEU A 117 1.24 7.87 17.55
CA LEU A 117 1.09 6.52 17.01
C LEU A 117 -0.24 6.27 16.29
N ARG A 118 -0.97 7.32 15.91
CA ARG A 118 -2.11 7.19 14.99
C ARG A 118 -1.60 7.28 13.57
N PHE A 119 -2.21 6.52 12.66
CA PHE A 119 -1.84 6.56 11.26
C PHE A 119 -3.02 6.85 10.35
N SER A 120 -2.68 7.45 9.21
CA SER A 120 -3.54 7.57 8.04
C SER A 120 -2.83 6.95 6.83
N LEU A 121 -3.57 6.18 6.08
CA LEU A 121 -3.14 5.44 4.90
C LEU A 121 -4.05 5.86 3.74
N ARG A 122 -3.49 6.20 2.58
CA ARG A 122 -4.23 6.31 1.34
C ARG A 122 -3.64 5.37 0.30
N ASN A 123 -4.51 4.64 -0.39
CA ASN A 123 -4.15 3.78 -1.49
C ASN A 123 -5.05 4.07 -2.69
N ARG A 124 -4.42 4.34 -3.83
CA ARG A 124 -5.09 4.60 -5.09
C ARG A 124 -4.71 3.52 -6.06
N SER A 125 -5.70 2.95 -6.72
CA SER A 125 -5.46 1.93 -7.73
C SER A 125 -6.27 2.23 -8.97
N THR A 126 -5.62 2.11 -10.12
CA THR A 126 -6.23 2.40 -11.42
C THR A 126 -6.05 1.22 -12.34
N LEU A 127 -7.12 0.79 -12.99
CA LEU A 127 -7.07 -0.24 -14.02
C LEU A 127 -7.06 0.43 -15.39
N VAL A 128 -6.07 0.09 -16.21
CA VAL A 128 -5.90 0.68 -17.55
C VAL A 128 -5.58 -0.41 -18.56
N ALA A 129 -6.18 -0.38 -19.75
CA ALA A 129 -5.74 -1.24 -20.84
C ALA A 129 -4.31 -0.89 -21.28
N ILE A 130 -3.57 -1.92 -21.71
CA ILE A 130 -2.27 -1.72 -22.34
C ILE A 130 -2.45 -0.86 -23.61
N GLY A 131 -1.61 0.16 -23.75
CA GLY A 131 -1.67 1.11 -24.87
C GLY A 131 -2.77 2.17 -24.77
N GLN A 132 -3.44 2.30 -23.63
CA GLN A 132 -4.40 3.37 -23.35
C GLN A 132 -3.95 4.19 -22.15
N HIS A 133 -4.41 5.44 -22.07
CA HIS A 133 -4.13 6.34 -20.94
C HIS A 133 -5.36 6.55 -20.05
N THR A 134 -6.56 6.28 -20.56
CA THR A 134 -7.81 6.47 -19.82
C THR A 134 -8.09 5.25 -18.93
N PRO A 135 -8.18 5.42 -17.60
CA PRO A 135 -8.51 4.32 -16.70
C PRO A 135 -9.94 3.83 -16.91
N PHE A 136 -10.10 2.52 -16.90
CA PHE A 136 -11.40 1.85 -16.93
C PHE A 136 -12.13 1.97 -15.62
N THR A 137 -11.40 1.77 -14.53
CA THR A 137 -11.94 1.91 -13.20
C THR A 137 -10.83 2.31 -12.22
N ARG A 138 -11.26 2.86 -11.09
CA ARG A 138 -10.40 3.33 -10.02
C ARG A 138 -10.95 2.87 -8.68
N LEU A 139 -10.03 2.62 -7.76
CA LEU A 139 -10.26 2.50 -6.32
C LEU A 139 -9.49 3.62 -5.63
N ASP A 140 -10.16 4.39 -4.78
CA ASP A 140 -9.53 5.28 -3.81
C ASP A 140 -9.90 4.78 -2.42
N GLU A 141 -8.90 4.36 -1.65
CA GLU A 141 -9.03 3.87 -0.30
C GLU A 141 -8.34 4.81 0.66
N THR A 142 -9.03 5.11 1.75
CA THR A 142 -8.43 5.70 2.93
C THR A 142 -8.61 4.75 4.09
N ALA A 143 -7.59 4.61 4.91
CA ALA A 143 -7.59 3.78 6.09
C ALA A 143 -6.91 4.51 7.25
N SER A 144 -7.34 4.21 8.46
CA SER A 144 -6.76 4.78 9.66
C SER A 144 -6.74 3.75 10.78
N GLY A 145 -5.85 3.96 11.74
CA GLY A 145 -5.77 3.13 12.92
C GLY A 145 -4.69 3.61 13.87
N ARG A 146 -4.15 2.65 14.62
CA ARG A 146 -3.13 2.88 15.63
C ARG A 146 -1.99 1.88 15.51
N CYS A 147 -0.82 2.36 15.90
CA CYS A 147 0.39 1.58 16.04
C CYS A 147 0.72 1.38 17.52
N LEU A 148 1.39 0.28 17.82
CA LEU A 148 1.89 -0.05 19.14
C LEU A 148 3.37 -0.33 19.05
N ASP A 149 4.15 0.20 19.99
CA ASP A 149 5.55 -0.20 20.13
C ASP A 149 5.59 -1.57 20.81
N ARG A 150 6.29 -2.54 20.20
CA ARG A 150 6.52 -3.84 20.84
C ARG A 150 7.80 -3.76 21.68
N SER A 151 7.75 -2.99 22.76
CA SER A 151 8.78 -2.99 23.81
C SER A 151 8.81 -4.29 24.60
#